data_AF-A0A077ZNB5-F1
#
_entry.id   AF-A0A077ZNB5-F1
#
_cell.length_a   1.000
_cell.length_b   1.000
_cell.length_c   1.000
_cell.angle_alpha   90.00
_cell.angle_beta   90.00
_cell.angle_gamma   90.00
#
_symmetry.space_group_name_H-M   'P 1'
#
loop_
_entity.id
_entity.type
_entity.pdbx_description
1 polymer ?
#
loop_
_entity_poly.entity_id
_entity_poly.type
_entity_poly.pdbx_seq_one_letter_code
_entity_poly.pdbx_strand_id
1 'polypeptide(L)'
;MIAKKLKPHAEGEFVKECILAAAKLLAPASEKLFESVSLSRRTVSDRITDLADDIEKTLKRTAANFEIFSLACDETTDTTNTAQLAIFLRGKTAEFETREELLSLEAMHSTTRGEDIFEKLVLSMQRFGLKFEKLSGLTTDGAPAMVGLQKGLAAFVKKEMNDL
;
A
#
# COMPACT_ATOMS: atom_id res chain seq x y z
N MET A 1 17.23 3.94 5.59
CA MET A 1 17.37 4.84 6.76
C MET A 1 16.47 6.06 6.61
N ILE A 2 16.65 6.89 5.58
CA ILE A 2 15.87 8.11 5.32
C ILE A 2 14.35 7.82 5.22
N ALA A 3 13.94 6.98 4.26
CA ALA A 3 12.53 6.62 4.05
C ALA A 3 11.89 5.97 5.31
N LYS A 4 12.62 5.05 5.96
CA LYS A 4 12.17 4.38 7.20
C LYS A 4 11.92 5.35 8.35
N LYS A 5 12.56 6.52 8.35
CA LYS A 5 12.38 7.58 9.35
C LYS A 5 11.43 8.68 8.88
N LEU A 6 10.74 8.48 7.75
CA LEU A 6 9.83 9.45 7.12
C LEU A 6 10.49 10.82 6.91
N LYS A 7 11.77 10.81 6.57
CA LYS A 7 12.55 12.04 6.31
C LYS A 7 12.52 12.41 4.84
N PRO A 8 12.58 13.72 4.49
CA PRO A 8 12.73 14.15 3.11
C PRO A 8 13.92 13.47 2.44
N HIS A 9 13.76 13.05 1.18
CA HIS A 9 14.83 12.34 0.46
C HIS A 9 16.10 13.19 0.31
N ALA A 10 15.97 14.52 0.35
CA ALA A 10 17.08 15.47 0.35
C ALA A 10 17.97 15.35 1.62
N GLU A 11 17.44 14.87 2.75
CA GLU A 11 18.26 14.62 3.95
C GLU A 11 19.33 13.53 3.70
N GLY A 12 19.18 12.71 2.66
CA GLY A 12 20.18 11.70 2.31
C GLY A 12 21.57 12.29 2.02
N GLU A 13 21.63 13.49 1.43
CA GLU A 13 22.89 14.19 1.14
C GLU A 13 23.57 14.66 2.42
N PHE A 14 22.82 15.30 3.32
CA PHE A 14 23.31 15.72 4.63
C PHE A 14 23.79 14.52 5.48
N VAL A 15 23.04 13.42 5.49
CA VAL A 15 23.43 12.20 6.18
C VAL A 15 24.72 11.62 5.58
N LYS A 16 24.90 11.70 4.26
CA LYS A 16 26.14 11.27 3.60
C LYS A 16 27.33 12.11 4.06
N GLU A 17 27.21 13.43 4.11
CA GLU A 17 28.27 14.32 4.61
C GLU A 17 28.69 13.97 6.04
N CYS A 18 27.71 13.77 6.93
CA CYS A 18 27.95 13.36 8.31
C CYS A 18 28.67 12.00 8.41
N ILE A 19 28.25 11.01 7.62
CA ILE A 19 28.89 9.69 7.58
C ILE A 19 30.34 9.81 7.10
N LEU A 20 30.62 10.62 6.07
CA LEU A 20 31.97 10.81 5.55
C LEU A 20 32.87 11.54 6.55
N ALA A 21 32.35 12.55 7.24
CA ALA A 21 33.08 13.25 8.30
C ALA A 21 33.43 12.30 9.46
N ALA A 22 32.49 11.45 9.88
CA ALA A 22 32.72 10.45 10.92
C ALA A 22 33.69 9.35 10.46
N ALA A 23 33.57 8.88 9.22
CA ALA A 23 34.45 7.85 8.64
C ALA A 23 35.91 8.31 8.59
N LYS A 24 36.16 9.57 8.20
CA LYS A 24 37.51 10.17 8.21
C LYS A 24 38.17 10.13 9.59
N LEU A 25 37.38 10.32 10.65
CA LEU A 25 37.88 10.37 12.02
C LEU A 25 38.03 8.96 12.64
N LEU A 26 37.05 8.09 12.43
CA LEU A 26 36.92 6.83 13.18
C LEU A 26 37.36 5.59 12.40
N ALA A 27 37.25 5.64 11.07
CA ALA A 27 37.51 4.48 10.19
C ALA A 27 38.09 4.93 8.84
N PRO A 28 39.24 5.63 8.81
CA PRO A 28 39.79 6.21 7.58
C PRO A 28 40.08 5.16 6.51
N ALA A 29 40.44 3.94 6.90
CA ALA A 29 40.66 2.82 5.99
C ALA A 29 39.39 2.42 5.20
N SER A 30 38.20 2.76 5.70
CA SER A 30 36.91 2.44 5.08
C SER A 30 36.23 3.65 4.43
N GLU A 31 36.87 4.81 4.36
CA GLU A 31 36.27 6.05 3.83
C GLU A 31 35.67 5.87 2.43
N LYS A 32 36.41 5.24 1.52
CA LYS A 32 35.95 4.95 0.15
C LYS A 32 34.69 4.07 0.10
N LEU A 33 34.52 3.17 1.07
CA LEU A 33 33.31 2.35 1.18
C LEU A 33 32.09 3.24 1.46
N PHE A 34 32.22 4.21 2.37
CA PHE A 34 31.15 5.16 2.68
C PHE A 34 30.90 6.13 1.53
N GLU A 35 31.94 6.56 0.81
CA GLU A 35 31.79 7.40 -0.40
C GLU A 35 30.95 6.73 -1.48
N SER A 36 31.11 5.41 -1.65
CA SER A 36 30.37 4.61 -2.63
C SER A 36 28.88 4.51 -2.34
N VAL A 37 28.44 4.80 -1.10
CA VAL A 37 27.02 4.78 -0.75
C VAL A 37 26.31 5.98 -1.38
N SER A 38 25.49 5.72 -2.39
CA SER A 38 24.64 6.75 -3.01
C SER A 38 23.41 7.04 -2.15
N LEU A 39 23.35 8.25 -1.61
CA LEU A 39 22.22 8.79 -0.84
C LEU A 39 21.64 10.06 -1.46
N SER A 40 21.86 10.29 -2.76
CA SER A 40 21.22 11.40 -3.46
C SER A 40 19.70 11.30 -3.37
N ARG A 41 19.00 12.43 -3.47
CA ARG A 41 17.53 12.46 -3.49
C ARG A 41 16.95 11.45 -4.49
N ARG A 42 17.56 11.37 -5.68
CA ARG A 42 17.14 10.46 -6.76
C ARG A 42 17.34 9.01 -6.37
N THR A 43 18.53 8.64 -5.90
CA THR A 43 18.82 7.25 -5.49
C THR A 43 17.92 6.78 -4.35
N VAL A 44 17.66 7.65 -3.37
CA VAL A 44 16.73 7.30 -2.28
C VAL A 44 15.33 7.07 -2.84
N SER A 45 14.86 7.91 -3.78
CA SER A 45 13.58 7.74 -4.45
C SER A 45 13.50 6.44 -5.25
N ASP A 46 14.48 6.18 -6.12
CA ASP A 46 14.51 5.01 -6.99
C ASP A 46 14.48 3.72 -6.16
N ARG A 47 15.26 3.66 -5.07
CA ARG A 47 15.25 2.50 -4.16
C ARG A 47 13.90 2.30 -3.45
N ILE A 48 13.18 3.38 -3.14
CA ILE A 48 11.83 3.26 -2.56
C ILE A 48 10.88 2.67 -3.61
N THR A 49 10.95 3.14 -4.85
CA THR A 49 10.15 2.60 -5.95
C THR A 49 10.47 1.14 -6.21
N ASP A 50 11.75 0.76 -6.29
CA ASP A 50 12.17 -0.64 -6.51
C ASP A 50 11.64 -1.56 -5.39
N LEU A 51 11.69 -1.10 -4.13
CA LEU A 51 11.14 -1.83 -2.99
C LEU A 51 9.61 -1.92 -3.05
N ALA A 52 8.92 -0.84 -3.44
CA ALA A 52 7.47 -0.84 -3.59
C ALA A 52 7.03 -1.83 -4.69
N ASP A 53 7.74 -1.87 -5.82
CA ASP A 53 7.50 -2.80 -6.91
C ASP A 53 7.72 -4.26 -6.48
N ASP A 54 8.76 -4.54 -5.69
CA ASP A 54 9.03 -5.87 -5.15
C ASP A 54 7.96 -6.33 -4.15
N ILE A 55 7.51 -5.42 -3.26
CA ILE A 55 6.40 -5.66 -2.34
C ILE A 55 5.13 -5.95 -3.14
N GLU A 56 4.80 -5.15 -4.15
CA GLU A 56 3.61 -5.36 -4.98
C GLU A 56 3.66 -6.72 -5.71
N LYS A 57 4.80 -7.07 -6.30
CA LYS A 57 4.99 -8.39 -6.96
C LYS A 57 4.83 -9.54 -5.96
N THR A 58 5.33 -9.38 -4.74
CA THR A 58 5.17 -10.38 -3.68
C THR A 58 3.72 -10.49 -3.27
N LEU A 59 3.03 -9.38 -3.06
CA LEU A 59 1.62 -9.36 -2.71
C LEU A 59 0.73 -10.00 -3.79
N LYS A 60 0.99 -9.72 -5.07
CA LYS A 60 0.33 -10.38 -6.21
C LYS A 60 0.49 -11.90 -6.18
N ARG A 61 1.71 -12.39 -5.92
CA ARG A 61 1.97 -13.84 -5.80
C ARG A 61 1.24 -14.46 -4.61
N THR A 62 1.23 -13.77 -3.47
CA THR A 62 0.51 -14.23 -2.27
C THR A 62 -1.00 -14.24 -2.50
N ALA A 63 -1.55 -13.17 -3.08
CA ALA A 63 -2.97 -13.03 -3.40
C ALA A 63 -3.47 -14.13 -4.36
N ALA A 64 -2.66 -14.51 -5.35
CA ALA A 64 -2.98 -15.59 -6.28
C ALA A 64 -3.17 -16.96 -5.59
N ASN A 65 -2.51 -17.17 -4.45
CA ASN A 65 -2.56 -18.42 -3.69
C ASN A 65 -3.71 -18.46 -2.67
N PHE A 66 -4.50 -17.40 -2.54
CA PHE A 66 -5.64 -17.43 -1.62
C PHE A 66 -6.79 -18.26 -2.19
N GLU A 67 -7.28 -19.20 -1.39
CA GLU A 67 -8.52 -19.93 -1.66
C GLU A 67 -9.72 -19.04 -1.39
N ILE A 68 -9.62 -18.22 -0.34
CA ILE A 68 -10.65 -17.30 0.11
C ILE A 68 -10.00 -16.07 0.73
N PHE A 69 -10.62 -14.91 0.56
CA PHE A 69 -10.14 -13.68 1.17
C PHE A 69 -11.28 -12.77 1.63
N SER A 70 -10.93 -11.79 2.45
CA SER A 70 -11.83 -10.73 2.92
C SER A 70 -11.11 -9.39 2.79
N LEU A 71 -11.88 -8.33 2.64
CA LEU A 71 -11.37 -6.97 2.50
C LEU A 71 -11.86 -6.11 3.67
N ALA A 72 -11.01 -5.21 4.15
CA ALA A 72 -11.44 -4.12 5.00
C ALA A 72 -11.15 -2.80 4.28
N CYS A 73 -12.16 -1.94 4.14
CA CYS A 73 -12.06 -0.66 3.46
C CYS A 73 -12.32 0.46 4.47
N ASP A 74 -11.39 1.40 4.54
CA ASP A 74 -11.47 2.57 5.40
C ASP A 74 -11.19 3.84 4.58
N GLU A 75 -12.04 4.84 4.71
CA GLU A 75 -11.77 6.16 4.13
C GLU A 75 -10.96 6.96 5.13
N THR A 76 -9.73 7.29 4.78
CA THR A 76 -8.87 8.16 5.58
C THR A 76 -8.65 9.48 4.86
N THR A 77 -8.32 10.54 5.60
CA THR A 77 -7.97 11.84 5.04
C THR A 77 -6.48 12.06 5.23
N ASP A 78 -5.76 12.39 4.15
CA ASP A 78 -4.37 12.75 4.27
C ASP A 78 -4.18 14.18 4.82
N THR A 79 -2.95 14.54 5.17
CA THR A 79 -2.63 15.88 5.70
C THR A 79 -2.92 17.02 4.72
N THR A 80 -3.15 16.71 3.44
CA THR A 80 -3.52 17.67 2.40
C THR A 80 -5.02 17.77 2.20
N ASN A 81 -5.81 17.13 3.07
CA ASN A 81 -7.27 17.04 3.00
C ASN A 81 -7.76 16.32 1.73
N THR A 82 -6.91 15.49 1.12
CA THR A 82 -7.32 14.57 0.05
C THR A 82 -7.76 13.27 0.71
N ALA A 83 -8.98 12.82 0.39
CA ALA A 83 -9.47 11.54 0.86
C ALA A 83 -8.69 10.40 0.17
N GLN A 84 -8.43 9.34 0.93
CA GLN A 84 -7.74 8.14 0.48
C GLN A 84 -8.51 6.92 0.96
N LEU A 85 -8.66 5.94 0.09
CA LEU A 85 -9.25 4.65 0.44
C LEU A 85 -8.13 3.68 0.79
N ALA A 86 -8.05 3.30 2.07
CA ALA A 86 -7.18 2.22 2.53
C ALA A 86 -7.91 0.88 2.38
N ILE A 87 -7.32 -0.03 1.60
CA ILE A 87 -7.86 -1.37 1.37
C ILE A 87 -6.91 -2.37 2.01
N PHE A 88 -7.38 -3.08 3.03
CA PHE A 88 -6.66 -4.17 3.66
C PHE A 88 -7.17 -5.50 3.14
N LEU A 89 -6.25 -6.43 2.89
CA LEU A 89 -6.52 -7.78 2.42
C LEU A 89 -6.20 -8.79 3.52
N ARG A 90 -7.15 -9.67 3.82
CA ARG A 90 -6.95 -10.83 4.67
C ARG A 90 -7.31 -12.09 3.90
N GLY A 91 -6.35 -12.96 3.63
CA GLY A 91 -6.54 -14.17 2.83
C GLY A 91 -6.10 -15.45 3.55
N LYS A 92 -6.63 -16.58 3.09
CA LYS A 92 -6.20 -17.93 3.51
C LYS A 92 -5.73 -18.75 2.33
N THR A 93 -4.59 -19.42 2.46
CA THR A 93 -4.08 -20.36 1.45
C THR A 93 -4.68 -21.77 1.61
N ALA A 94 -4.39 -22.67 0.67
CA ALA A 94 -4.79 -24.08 0.74
C ALA A 94 -4.19 -24.81 1.96
N GLU A 95 -3.02 -24.36 2.43
CA GLU A 95 -2.34 -24.86 3.64
C GLU A 95 -2.91 -24.24 4.94
N PHE A 96 -4.02 -23.50 4.84
CA PHE A 96 -4.66 -22.77 5.94
C PHE A 96 -3.79 -21.68 6.58
N GLU A 97 -2.71 -21.23 5.91
CA GLU A 97 -1.97 -20.06 6.33
C GLU A 97 -2.81 -18.81 6.14
N THR A 98 -2.90 -17.98 7.18
CA THR A 98 -3.58 -16.68 7.09
C THR A 98 -2.55 -15.58 6.87
N ARG A 99 -2.83 -14.68 5.93
CA ARG A 99 -2.00 -13.51 5.64
C ARG A 99 -2.87 -12.26 5.66
N GLU A 100 -2.32 -11.20 6.23
CA GLU A 100 -2.97 -9.89 6.38
C GLU A 100 -2.00 -8.82 5.88
N GLU A 101 -2.43 -8.04 4.90
CA GLU A 101 -1.58 -7.07 4.20
C GLU A 101 -2.38 -5.81 3.83
N LEU A 102 -1.70 -4.67 3.71
CA LEU A 102 -2.28 -3.50 3.06
C LEU A 102 -2.24 -3.72 1.55
N LEU A 103 -3.40 -3.81 0.90
CA LEU A 103 -3.52 -4.04 -0.53
C LEU A 103 -3.11 -2.80 -1.33
N SER A 104 -3.75 -1.67 -1.03
CA SER A 104 -3.49 -0.40 -1.68
C SER A 104 -4.01 0.77 -0.86
N LEU A 105 -3.42 1.94 -1.10
CA LEU A 105 -3.95 3.24 -0.71
C LEU A 105 -4.32 3.99 -1.99
N GLU A 106 -5.60 4.17 -2.22
CA GLU A 106 -6.12 4.77 -3.45
C GLU A 106 -6.57 6.21 -3.19
N ALA A 107 -5.97 7.17 -3.89
CA ALA A 107 -6.36 8.57 -3.75
C ALA A 107 -7.73 8.86 -4.41
N MET A 108 -8.60 9.52 -3.64
CA MET A 108 -9.96 9.90 -4.02
C MET A 108 -9.98 11.37 -4.46
N HIS A 109 -9.91 11.63 -5.77
CA HIS A 109 -9.69 12.97 -6.32
C HIS A 109 -10.96 13.80 -6.54
N SER A 110 -12.15 13.21 -6.32
CA SER A 110 -13.43 13.84 -6.64
C SER A 110 -14.35 13.83 -5.43
N THR A 111 -15.05 12.72 -5.25
CA THR A 111 -16.08 12.52 -4.24
C THR A 111 -15.84 11.20 -3.52
N THR A 112 -16.36 11.10 -2.31
CA THR A 112 -16.26 9.90 -1.47
C THR A 112 -17.59 9.14 -1.47
N ARG A 113 -18.32 9.13 -2.59
CA ARG A 113 -19.58 8.37 -2.67
C ARG A 113 -19.26 6.89 -2.76
N GLY A 114 -20.20 6.04 -2.34
CA GLY A 114 -20.00 4.58 -2.39
C GLY A 114 -19.68 4.03 -3.79
N GLU A 115 -20.16 4.70 -4.85
CA GLU A 115 -19.85 4.38 -6.24
C GLU A 115 -18.38 4.65 -6.58
N ASP A 116 -17.86 5.82 -6.20
CA ASP A 116 -16.45 6.19 -6.43
C ASP A 116 -15.50 5.25 -5.65
N ILE A 117 -15.88 4.90 -4.42
CA ILE A 117 -15.15 3.95 -3.57
C ILE A 117 -15.16 2.55 -4.20
N PHE A 118 -16.32 2.13 -4.72
CA PHE A 118 -16.47 0.83 -5.38
C PHE A 118 -15.60 0.73 -6.64
N GLU A 119 -15.57 1.76 -7.48
CA GLU A 119 -14.68 1.80 -8.66
C GLU A 119 -13.21 1.63 -8.26
N LYS A 120 -12.75 2.32 -7.22
CA LYS A 120 -11.37 2.18 -6.71
C LYS A 120 -11.09 0.80 -6.15
N LEU A 121 -12.04 0.22 -5.41
CA LEU A 121 -11.94 -1.14 -4.91
C LEU A 121 -11.77 -2.15 -6.05
N VAL A 122 -12.59 -2.06 -7.09
CA VAL A 122 -12.54 -2.96 -8.26
C VAL A 122 -11.21 -2.82 -8.99
N LEU A 123 -10.73 -1.60 -9.24
CA LEU A 123 -9.44 -1.37 -9.88
C LEU A 123 -8.28 -1.95 -9.06
N SER A 124 -8.32 -1.82 -7.73
CA SER A 124 -7.33 -2.43 -6.85
C SER A 124 -7.40 -3.96 -6.92
N MET A 125 -8.60 -4.56 -6.81
CA MET A 125 -8.77 -6.01 -6.93
C MET A 125 -8.24 -6.54 -8.26
N GLN A 126 -8.53 -5.87 -9.38
CA GLN A 126 -8.00 -6.20 -10.70
C GLN A 126 -6.47 -6.10 -10.75
N ARG A 127 -5.88 -5.04 -10.20
CA ARG A 127 -4.42 -4.86 -10.12
C ARG A 127 -3.76 -6.05 -9.43
N PHE A 128 -4.36 -6.59 -8.37
CA PHE A 128 -3.81 -7.71 -7.59
C PHE A 128 -4.32 -9.11 -8.00
N GLY A 129 -5.13 -9.20 -9.06
CA GLY A 129 -5.67 -10.48 -9.54
C GLY A 129 -6.68 -11.14 -8.59
N LEU A 130 -7.29 -10.35 -7.71
CA LEU A 130 -8.34 -10.80 -6.81
C LEU A 130 -9.67 -10.83 -7.56
N LYS A 131 -10.50 -11.83 -7.27
CA LYS A 131 -11.81 -12.00 -7.91
C LYS A 131 -12.92 -12.15 -6.89
N PHE A 132 -14.12 -11.68 -7.22
CA PHE A 132 -15.26 -11.70 -6.30
C PHE A 132 -15.71 -13.11 -5.91
N GLU A 133 -15.48 -14.14 -6.74
CA GLU A 133 -15.85 -15.53 -6.42
C GLU A 133 -15.11 -16.07 -5.18
N LYS A 134 -13.96 -15.49 -4.85
CA LYS A 134 -13.15 -15.83 -3.67
C LYS A 134 -13.34 -14.85 -2.50
N LEU A 135 -14.16 -13.81 -2.67
CA LEU A 135 -14.44 -12.83 -1.63
C LEU A 135 -15.45 -13.40 -0.61
N SER A 136 -15.06 -13.41 0.66
CA SER A 136 -15.85 -13.95 1.77
C SER A 136 -16.47 -12.90 2.69
N GLY A 137 -15.97 -11.66 2.62
CA GLY A 137 -16.44 -10.60 3.49
C GLY A 137 -15.82 -9.26 3.18
N LEU A 138 -16.58 -8.22 3.48
CA LEU A 138 -16.19 -6.82 3.41
C LEU A 138 -16.45 -6.17 4.77
N THR A 139 -15.43 -5.55 5.35
CA THR A 139 -15.53 -4.76 6.59
C THR A 139 -15.34 -3.28 6.27
N THR A 140 -16.14 -2.41 6.88
CA THR A 140 -16.08 -0.96 6.68
C THR A 140 -16.33 -0.23 8.00
N ASP A 141 -16.04 1.06 8.06
CA ASP A 141 -16.23 1.93 9.24
C ASP A 141 -17.71 2.26 9.55
N GLY A 142 -18.65 1.89 8.68
CA GLY A 142 -20.06 2.19 8.85
C GLY A 142 -20.50 3.57 8.33
N ALA A 143 -19.62 4.32 7.66
CA ALA A 143 -19.98 5.59 7.04
C ALA A 143 -21.11 5.39 5.99
N PRO A 144 -22.00 6.38 5.77
CA PRO A 144 -23.10 6.25 4.80
C PRO A 144 -22.65 5.86 3.39
N ALA A 145 -21.47 6.31 2.95
CA ALA A 145 -20.88 5.93 1.66
C ALA A 145 -20.44 4.45 1.61
N MET A 146 -20.14 3.84 2.76
CA MET A 146 -19.74 2.45 2.87
C MET A 146 -20.95 1.50 3.00
N VAL A 147 -21.92 1.84 3.86
CA VAL A 147 -23.02 0.93 4.24
C VAL A 147 -24.40 1.31 3.69
N GLY A 148 -24.50 2.37 2.88
CA GLY A 148 -25.75 2.80 2.27
C GLY A 148 -26.45 1.66 1.50
N LEU A 149 -27.75 1.47 1.76
CA LEU A 149 -28.52 0.29 1.28
C LEU A 149 -28.57 0.11 -0.24
N GLN A 150 -28.43 1.20 -1.01
CA GLN A 150 -28.56 1.19 -2.47
C GLN A 150 -27.32 1.76 -3.18
N LYS A 151 -26.62 2.69 -2.53
CA LYS A 151 -25.49 3.44 -3.11
C LYS A 151 -24.23 3.42 -2.23
N GLY A 152 -24.20 2.53 -1.24
CA GLY A 152 -23.02 2.30 -0.43
C GLY A 152 -22.12 1.24 -1.05
N LEU A 153 -20.82 1.26 -0.73
CA LEU A 153 -19.86 0.25 -1.15
C LEU A 153 -20.38 -1.17 -0.94
N ALA A 154 -20.89 -1.48 0.26
CA ALA A 154 -21.38 -2.80 0.62
C ALA A 154 -22.57 -3.24 -0.26
N ALA A 155 -23.43 -2.31 -0.70
CA ALA A 155 -24.52 -2.62 -1.60
C ALA A 155 -24.02 -2.99 -3.01
N PHE A 156 -23.01 -2.26 -3.52
CA PHE A 156 -22.39 -2.56 -4.82
C PHE A 156 -21.64 -3.89 -4.80
N VAL A 157 -20.80 -4.12 -3.78
CA VAL A 157 -20.10 -5.41 -3.61
C VAL A 157 -21.07 -6.58 -3.48
N LYS A 158 -22.15 -6.41 -2.71
CA LYS A 158 -23.19 -7.44 -2.60
C LYS A 158 -23.86 -7.72 -3.96
N LYS A 159 -24.10 -6.69 -4.77
CA LYS A 159 -24.66 -6.86 -6.11
C LYS A 159 -23.74 -7.68 -7.00
N GLU A 160 -22.47 -7.32 -7.10
CA GLU A 160 -21.47 -8.10 -7.87
C GLU A 160 -21.41 -9.55 -7.42
N MET A 161 -21.40 -9.82 -6.11
CA MET A 161 -21.36 -11.18 -5.58
C MET A 161 -22.61 -12.02 -5.90
N ASN A 162 -23.78 -11.40 -6.11
CA ASN A 162 -25.00 -12.11 -6.50
C ASN A 162 -25.10 -12.35 -8.00
N ASP A 163 -24.31 -11.62 -8.81
CA ASP A 163 -24.30 -11.71 -10.27
C ASP A 163 -23.27 -12.76 -10.79
N LEU A 164 -22.60 -13.50 -9.89
CA LEU A 164 -21.65 -14.60 -10.16
C LEU A 164 -22.35 -15.97 -10.33
#